data_AF-A0A2N8M2L2-F1
#
_entry.id   AF-A0A2N8M2L2-F1
#
_cell.length_a   1.000
_cell.length_b   1.000
_cell.length_c   1.000
_cell.angle_alpha   90.00
_cell.angle_beta   90.00
_cell.angle_gamma   90.00
#
_symmetry.space_group_name_H-M   'P 1'
#
loop_
_entity.id
_entity.type
_entity.pdbx_description
1 polymer ?
#
loop_
_entity_poly.entity_id
_entity_poly.type
_entity_poly.pdbx_seq_one_letter_code
_entity_poly.pdbx_strand_id
1 'polypeptide(L)'
;MAPVLGSAETAQSSDEACPILTAATFTAAVEDRQPVSELTQAPVSLEELLFYTAVTDGKGSELHHRWSYNNERVADVSLSIGSDFWRTWSSKSFANLAVEAGGQWQVAVTTESGCQLGQWTLDLVDADSAGEPVASQTTTVEVTAVAPPSPPKRHNDSPVDLQENYTAIEELLELGDTSGARRAIKLARERTNNPDQLAELEALENDNEAFAQLSKLIRQRDIAGARQLLDQLMISVSENSPVYPALKSRRQLLEQLGGTAEGSEGFQAATTNG
;
A
#
# COMPACT_ATOMS: atom_id res chain seq x y z
N MET A 1 -56.95 -37.03 2.08
CA MET A 1 -56.65 -35.66 2.56
C MET A 1 -56.05 -35.78 3.96
N ALA A 2 -54.76 -35.49 4.08
CA ALA A 2 -54.07 -35.23 5.34
C ALA A 2 -52.89 -34.31 5.00
N PRO A 3 -52.72 -33.14 5.66
CA PRO A 3 -51.47 -32.40 5.56
C PRO A 3 -50.53 -32.86 6.69
N VAL A 4 -49.30 -33.22 6.33
CA VAL A 4 -48.19 -33.33 7.27
C VAL A 4 -47.59 -31.94 7.45
N LEU A 5 -47.50 -31.55 8.72
CA LEU A 5 -46.86 -30.36 9.26
C LEU A 5 -45.32 -30.42 9.11
N GLY A 6 -44.71 -29.25 8.89
CA GLY A 6 -43.46 -28.74 9.51
C GLY A 6 -42.20 -29.61 9.45
N SER A 7 -41.04 -29.11 9.06
CA SER A 7 -40.45 -27.88 9.59
C SER A 7 -39.41 -27.35 8.61
N ALA A 8 -39.58 -26.10 8.16
CA ALA A 8 -38.46 -25.35 7.61
C ALA A 8 -37.74 -24.71 8.79
N GLU A 9 -36.51 -25.18 8.99
CA GLU A 9 -35.54 -24.70 9.95
C GLU A 9 -35.27 -23.21 9.71
N THR A 10 -35.55 -22.43 10.76
CA THR A 10 -35.10 -21.08 11.08
C THR A 10 -34.30 -20.33 10.00
N ALA A 11 -34.98 -19.44 9.26
CA ALA A 11 -34.35 -18.22 8.79
C ALA A 11 -34.11 -17.31 10.00
N GLN A 12 -32.86 -17.19 10.44
CA GLN A 12 -32.46 -16.15 11.38
C GLN A 12 -32.60 -14.81 10.67
N SER A 13 -33.70 -14.12 10.95
CA SER A 13 -33.90 -12.71 10.60
C SER A 13 -33.38 -11.87 11.77
N SER A 14 -32.08 -11.59 11.79
CA SER A 14 -31.56 -10.45 12.54
C SER A 14 -31.88 -9.20 11.70
N ASP A 15 -32.86 -8.42 12.15
CA ASP A 15 -33.03 -7.03 11.72
C ASP A 15 -31.87 -6.25 12.35
N GLU A 16 -30.69 -6.40 11.74
CA GLU A 16 -29.43 -5.87 12.24
C GLU A 16 -29.35 -4.38 11.86
N ALA A 17 -29.51 -3.51 12.86
CA ALA A 17 -29.44 -2.07 12.65
C ALA A 17 -28.09 -1.69 12.04
N CYS A 18 -28.11 -0.80 11.03
CA CYS A 18 -26.90 -0.34 10.39
C CYS A 18 -26.03 0.46 11.37
N PRO A 19 -24.69 0.24 11.38
CA PRO A 19 -23.77 1.10 12.12
C PRO A 19 -23.89 2.55 11.66
N ILE A 20 -23.71 3.49 12.59
CA ILE A 20 -23.73 4.91 12.29
C ILE A 20 -22.31 5.37 12.00
N LEU A 21 -22.09 5.94 10.81
CA LEU A 21 -20.81 6.53 10.45
C LEU A 21 -20.59 7.86 11.19
N THR A 22 -19.49 7.97 11.94
CA THR A 22 -19.16 9.19 12.70
C THR A 22 -18.04 10.00 12.07
N ALA A 23 -17.11 9.36 11.36
CA ALA A 23 -16.09 10.01 10.56
C ALA A 23 -15.61 9.07 9.47
N ALA A 24 -15.28 9.61 8.30
CA ALA A 24 -14.59 8.87 7.25
C ALA A 24 -13.83 9.82 6.35
N THR A 25 -12.57 9.50 6.04
CA THR A 25 -11.70 10.37 5.23
C THR A 25 -10.54 9.61 4.60
N PHE A 26 -10.08 10.09 3.45
CA PHE A 26 -8.78 9.70 2.92
C PHE A 26 -7.68 10.41 3.70
N THR A 27 -6.58 9.70 3.97
CA THR A 27 -5.47 10.24 4.72
C THR A 27 -4.15 9.65 4.27
N ALA A 28 -3.06 10.41 4.49
CA ALA A 28 -1.71 9.94 4.19
C ALA A 28 -1.17 8.98 5.25
N ALA A 29 -1.66 9.08 6.49
CA ALA A 29 -1.27 8.20 7.59
C ALA A 29 -2.33 8.23 8.71
N VAL A 30 -2.26 7.22 9.59
CA VAL A 30 -3.05 7.18 10.83
C VAL A 30 -2.09 7.06 12.01
N GLU A 31 -2.12 8.06 12.89
CA GLU A 31 -1.30 8.12 14.11
C GLU A 31 -2.23 8.24 15.32
N ASP A 32 -1.93 7.54 16.41
CA ASP A 32 -2.77 7.52 17.62
C ASP A 32 -4.27 7.20 17.35
N ARG A 33 -4.52 6.38 16.32
CA ARG A 33 -5.86 6.02 15.80
C ARG A 33 -6.66 7.22 15.27
N GLN A 34 -5.99 8.27 14.82
CA GLN A 34 -6.58 9.43 14.15
C GLN A 34 -5.91 9.64 12.79
N PRO A 35 -6.67 10.10 11.77
CA PRO A 35 -6.08 10.49 10.50
C PRO A 35 -5.19 11.73 10.71
N VAL A 36 -3.98 11.73 10.14
CA VAL A 36 -3.06 12.89 10.24
C VAL A 36 -3.43 14.01 9.28
N SER A 37 -4.22 13.70 8.24
CA SER A 37 -4.68 14.63 7.21
C SER A 37 -6.02 14.20 6.61
N GLU A 38 -6.75 15.14 6.03
CA GLU A 38 -7.92 14.87 5.20
C GLU A 38 -7.57 15.20 3.75
N LEU A 39 -7.65 14.20 2.87
CA LEU A 39 -7.24 14.32 1.47
C LEU A 39 -8.46 14.29 0.55
N THR A 40 -8.51 15.23 -0.39
CA THR A 40 -9.42 15.19 -1.55
C THR A 40 -8.67 14.99 -2.85
N GLN A 41 -7.34 15.15 -2.82
CA GLN A 41 -6.42 14.93 -3.92
C GLN A 41 -5.18 14.22 -3.40
N ALA A 42 -4.53 13.43 -4.27
CA ALA A 42 -3.21 12.87 -3.98
C ALA A 42 -2.33 12.90 -5.23
N PRO A 43 -1.02 13.12 -5.09
CA PRO A 43 -0.12 12.98 -6.21
C PRO A 43 -0.06 11.52 -6.67
N VAL A 44 0.14 11.30 -7.97
CA VAL A 44 0.42 9.96 -8.53
C VAL A 44 1.66 9.30 -7.92
N SER A 45 2.56 10.08 -7.31
CA SER A 45 3.74 9.61 -6.57
C SER A 45 3.43 9.13 -5.15
N LEU A 46 2.21 9.33 -4.64
CA LEU A 46 1.85 8.84 -3.31
C LEU A 46 1.98 7.32 -3.27
N GLU A 47 2.68 6.77 -2.29
CA GLU A 47 2.97 5.33 -2.27
C GLU A 47 1.82 4.50 -1.73
N GLU A 48 1.11 5.08 -0.76
CA GLU A 48 0.02 4.46 -0.03
C GLU A 48 -1.02 5.52 0.33
N LEU A 49 -2.27 5.17 0.09
CA LEU A 49 -3.43 5.95 0.49
C LEU A 49 -4.22 5.16 1.52
N LEU A 50 -4.50 5.78 2.66
CA LEU A 50 -5.33 5.18 3.70
C LEU A 50 -6.74 5.74 3.60
N PHE A 51 -7.72 4.91 3.92
CA PHE A 51 -9.09 5.32 4.16
C PHE A 51 -9.46 4.99 5.60
N TYR A 52 -9.62 6.03 6.40
CA TYR A 52 -9.98 5.96 7.81
C TYR A 52 -11.51 5.99 7.96
N THR A 53 -12.03 5.19 8.88
CA THR A 53 -13.45 5.13 9.22
C THR A 53 -13.64 4.99 10.74
N ALA A 54 -14.59 5.74 11.28
CA ALA A 54 -15.09 5.58 12.63
C ALA A 54 -16.61 5.38 12.61
N VAL A 55 -17.09 4.41 13.38
CA VAL A 55 -18.52 4.03 13.45
C VAL A 55 -18.99 3.86 14.89
N THR A 56 -20.30 4.03 15.10
CA THR A 56 -21.00 3.56 16.29
C THR A 56 -22.04 2.48 15.99
N ASP A 57 -22.48 1.76 17.01
CA ASP A 57 -23.62 0.83 16.97
C ASP A 57 -23.45 -0.35 16.00
N GLY A 58 -22.20 -0.77 15.75
CA GLY A 58 -21.86 -1.86 14.83
C GLY A 58 -21.14 -3.05 15.45
N LYS A 59 -21.09 -3.17 16.78
CA LYS A 59 -20.31 -4.19 17.47
C LYS A 59 -20.68 -5.61 17.03
N GLY A 60 -19.67 -6.40 16.68
CA GLY A 60 -19.84 -7.79 16.26
C GLY A 60 -20.16 -7.97 14.77
N SER A 61 -20.32 -6.88 14.02
CA SER A 61 -20.48 -6.90 12.55
C SER A 61 -19.16 -6.62 11.82
N GLU A 62 -19.18 -6.78 10.50
CA GLU A 62 -18.08 -6.44 9.61
C GLU A 62 -18.37 -5.22 8.74
N LEU A 63 -17.36 -4.36 8.61
CA LEU A 63 -17.34 -3.22 7.73
C LEU A 63 -16.43 -3.50 6.53
N HIS A 64 -16.87 -3.11 5.34
CA HIS A 64 -16.19 -3.33 4.08
C HIS A 64 -15.75 -2.00 3.49
N HIS A 65 -14.45 -1.86 3.24
CA HIS A 65 -13.92 -0.82 2.38
C HIS A 65 -13.77 -1.37 0.96
N ARG A 66 -14.65 -0.96 0.05
CA ARG A 66 -14.64 -1.35 -1.35
C ARG A 66 -13.91 -0.30 -2.17
N TRP A 67 -12.71 -0.66 -2.63
CA TRP A 67 -11.81 0.22 -3.37
C TRP A 67 -12.06 0.16 -4.87
N SER A 68 -12.44 1.33 -5.38
CA SER A 68 -12.61 1.84 -6.75
C SER A 68 -11.38 2.48 -7.39
N TYR A 69 -10.87 2.06 -8.55
CA TYR A 69 -10.04 2.95 -9.40
C TYR A 69 -10.71 3.15 -10.76
N ASN A 70 -11.00 4.41 -11.15
CA ASN A 70 -11.72 4.72 -12.39
C ASN A 70 -12.99 3.87 -12.60
N ASN A 71 -13.77 3.68 -11.52
CA ASN A 71 -14.97 2.83 -11.44
C ASN A 71 -14.74 1.31 -11.59
N GLU A 72 -13.50 0.85 -11.71
CA GLU A 72 -13.16 -0.58 -11.68
C GLU A 72 -12.81 -1.01 -10.25
N ARG A 73 -13.51 -2.03 -9.74
CA ARG A 73 -13.27 -2.58 -8.40
C ARG A 73 -11.91 -3.24 -8.33
N VAL A 74 -11.02 -2.69 -7.51
CA VAL A 74 -9.67 -3.23 -7.29
C VAL A 74 -9.55 -4.04 -6.00
N ALA A 75 -10.39 -3.79 -4.99
CA ALA A 75 -10.41 -4.59 -3.76
C ALA A 75 -11.69 -4.43 -2.95
N ASP A 76 -11.95 -5.40 -2.09
CA ASP A 76 -12.91 -5.34 -0.99
C ASP A 76 -12.17 -5.78 0.29
N VAL A 77 -12.11 -4.92 1.29
CA VAL A 77 -11.37 -5.16 2.54
C VAL A 77 -12.35 -5.25 3.70
N SER A 78 -12.48 -6.45 4.28
CA SER A 78 -13.25 -6.70 5.50
C SER A 78 -12.51 -6.22 6.75
N LEU A 79 -13.23 -5.51 7.63
CA LEU A 79 -12.73 -4.91 8.86
C LEU A 79 -13.75 -5.19 9.98
N SER A 80 -13.39 -6.08 10.91
CA SER A 80 -14.28 -6.46 12.01
C SER A 80 -14.43 -5.33 13.04
N ILE A 81 -15.65 -5.15 13.57
CA ILE A 81 -15.97 -4.13 14.59
C ILE A 81 -15.98 -4.75 15.99
N GLY A 82 -15.00 -4.39 16.82
CA GLY A 82 -14.82 -4.99 18.15
C GLY A 82 -15.60 -4.34 19.29
N SER A 83 -16.09 -3.11 19.13
CA SER A 83 -16.87 -2.40 20.17
C SER A 83 -17.88 -1.42 19.59
N ASP A 84 -18.78 -0.91 20.43
CA ASP A 84 -19.88 -0.02 20.02
C ASP A 84 -19.40 1.32 19.48
N PHE A 85 -18.21 1.77 19.85
CA PHE A 85 -17.49 2.83 19.15
C PHE A 85 -16.18 2.23 18.62
N TRP A 86 -15.95 2.30 17.32
CA TRP A 86 -14.82 1.64 16.68
C TRP A 86 -14.17 2.52 15.64
N ARG A 87 -12.84 2.47 15.59
CA ARG A 87 -12.01 3.13 14.58
C ARG A 87 -11.19 2.09 13.86
N THR A 88 -11.26 2.11 12.55
CA THR A 88 -10.54 1.19 11.66
C THR A 88 -10.12 1.92 10.40
N TRP A 89 -9.21 1.33 9.64
CA TRP A 89 -8.76 1.86 8.37
C TRP A 89 -8.32 0.70 7.47
N SER A 90 -8.34 0.94 6.17
CA SER A 90 -7.62 0.09 5.22
C SER A 90 -6.74 0.97 4.35
N SER A 91 -5.76 0.35 3.70
CA SER A 91 -4.84 1.05 2.83
C SER A 91 -4.79 0.43 1.45
N LYS A 92 -4.37 1.26 0.48
CA LYS A 92 -4.00 0.81 -0.85
C LYS A 92 -2.67 1.40 -1.25
N SER A 93 -1.75 0.53 -1.61
CA SER A 93 -0.52 0.92 -2.27
C SER A 93 -0.74 1.08 -3.77
N PHE A 94 -0.16 2.14 -4.33
CA PHE A 94 -0.22 2.44 -5.75
C PHE A 94 0.83 1.66 -6.56
N ALA A 95 1.82 1.05 -5.88
CA ALA A 95 3.01 0.43 -6.49
C ALA A 95 2.71 -0.71 -7.51
N ASN A 96 1.51 -1.27 -7.48
CA ASN A 96 1.09 -2.39 -8.33
C ASN A 96 0.00 -2.02 -9.34
N LEU A 97 -0.43 -0.77 -9.40
CA LEU A 97 -1.49 -0.29 -10.28
C LEU A 97 -0.92 0.71 -11.28
N ALA A 98 -1.35 0.64 -12.54
CA ALA A 98 -1.05 1.66 -13.53
C ALA A 98 -1.95 2.88 -13.27
N VAL A 99 -1.58 3.66 -12.24
CA VAL A 99 -2.26 4.92 -11.91
C VAL A 99 -1.69 6.04 -12.77
N GLU A 100 -2.58 6.91 -13.25
CA GLU A 100 -2.24 8.05 -14.11
C GLU A 100 -2.87 9.32 -13.51
N ALA A 101 -2.29 10.48 -13.80
CA ALA A 101 -2.88 11.75 -13.41
C ALA A 101 -4.25 11.92 -14.08
N GLY A 102 -5.21 12.47 -13.35
CA GLY A 102 -6.62 12.52 -13.76
C GLY A 102 -7.40 11.23 -13.48
N GLY A 103 -6.76 10.17 -12.95
CA GLY A 103 -7.45 9.02 -12.39
C GLY A 103 -8.15 9.36 -11.07
N GLN A 104 -9.20 8.62 -10.74
CA GLN A 104 -9.97 8.82 -9.51
C GLN A 104 -10.03 7.54 -8.67
N TRP A 105 -9.68 7.71 -7.40
CA TRP A 105 -9.94 6.73 -6.36
C TRP A 105 -11.32 6.90 -5.78
N GLN A 106 -11.95 5.79 -5.43
CA GLN A 106 -13.24 5.75 -4.78
C GLN A 106 -13.23 4.70 -3.68
N VAL A 107 -13.78 5.01 -2.52
CA VAL A 107 -14.05 4.01 -1.47
C VAL A 107 -15.52 4.06 -1.14
N ALA A 108 -16.20 2.91 -1.29
CA ALA A 108 -17.53 2.72 -0.75
C ALA A 108 -17.43 1.97 0.58
N VAL A 109 -18.10 2.48 1.60
CA VAL A 109 -18.17 1.84 2.92
C VAL A 109 -19.51 1.13 3.04
N THR A 110 -19.46 -0.18 3.23
CA THR A 110 -20.65 -1.02 3.37
C THR A 110 -20.51 -1.98 4.55
N THR A 111 -21.59 -2.66 4.95
CA THR A 111 -21.55 -3.77 5.91
C THR A 111 -21.93 -5.09 5.24
N GLU A 112 -21.68 -6.21 5.92
CA GLU A 112 -22.13 -7.54 5.48
C GLU A 112 -23.67 -7.61 5.37
N SER A 113 -24.39 -6.94 6.27
CA SER A 113 -25.86 -6.84 6.23
C SER A 113 -26.41 -6.03 5.05
N GLY A 114 -25.55 -5.45 4.21
CA GLY A 114 -25.93 -4.69 3.03
C GLY A 114 -26.17 -3.20 3.27
N CYS A 115 -25.89 -2.70 4.48
CA CYS A 115 -25.95 -1.27 4.75
C CYS A 115 -24.90 -0.53 3.93
N GLN A 116 -25.29 0.54 3.25
CA GLN A 116 -24.38 1.44 2.56
C GLN A 116 -24.19 2.71 3.40
N LEU A 117 -23.01 2.85 3.99
CA LEU A 117 -22.70 3.94 4.93
C LEU A 117 -22.21 5.20 4.23
N GLY A 118 -21.65 5.07 3.04
CA GLY A 118 -21.30 6.21 2.19
C GLY A 118 -20.28 5.87 1.11
N GLN A 119 -19.87 6.91 0.39
CA GLN A 119 -18.87 6.81 -0.66
C GLN A 119 -18.03 8.09 -0.72
N TRP A 120 -16.73 7.93 -0.89
CA TRP A 120 -15.75 9.01 -0.99
C TRP A 120 -14.92 8.85 -2.24
N THR A 121 -14.50 9.98 -2.81
CA THR A 121 -13.64 10.03 -3.98
C THR A 121 -12.42 10.89 -3.71
N LEU A 122 -11.32 10.56 -4.38
CA LEU A 122 -10.08 11.32 -4.35
C LEU A 122 -9.49 11.37 -5.76
N ASP A 123 -9.11 12.56 -6.21
CA ASP A 123 -8.54 12.76 -7.54
C ASP A 123 -7.01 12.63 -7.51
N LEU A 124 -6.45 11.92 -8.48
CA LEU A 124 -5.01 11.84 -8.67
C LEU A 124 -4.52 13.03 -9.49
N VAL A 125 -3.55 13.75 -8.94
CA VAL A 125 -2.89 14.89 -9.58
C VAL A 125 -1.44 14.56 -9.89
N ASP A 126 -0.82 15.31 -10.80
CA ASP A 126 0.61 15.20 -11.05
C ASP A 126 1.42 15.52 -9.78
N ALA A 127 2.61 14.92 -9.66
CA ALA A 127 3.48 15.09 -8.49
C ALA A 127 3.82 16.56 -8.20
N ASP A 128 3.91 17.39 -9.24
CA ASP A 128 4.20 18.84 -9.13
C ASP A 128 2.95 19.70 -8.84
N SER A 129 1.76 19.11 -8.81
CA SER A 129 0.47 19.82 -8.64
C SER A 129 -0.23 19.51 -7.32
N ALA A 130 0.35 18.67 -6.46
CA ALA A 130 -0.16 18.43 -5.11
C ALA A 130 0.08 19.68 -4.24
N GLY A 131 -0.82 20.65 -4.39
CA GLY A 131 -0.93 21.79 -3.49
C GLY A 131 -1.08 21.32 -2.05
N GLU A 132 -0.43 22.06 -1.14
CA GLU A 132 -0.41 21.84 0.30
C GLU A 132 -1.79 21.45 0.87
N PRO A 133 -1.83 20.58 1.90
CA PRO A 133 -3.07 20.23 2.57
C PRO A 133 -3.78 21.50 3.03
N VAL A 134 -5.03 21.66 2.60
CA VAL A 134 -5.90 22.75 3.03
C VAL A 134 -6.20 22.53 4.51
N ALA A 135 -5.33 23.04 5.37
CA ALA A 135 -5.62 23.23 6.77
C ALA A 135 -6.89 24.08 6.85
N SER A 136 -7.93 23.52 7.48
CA SER A 136 -9.20 24.18 7.68
C SER A 136 -8.99 25.57 8.24
N GLN A 137 -9.45 26.56 7.48
CA GLN A 137 -9.47 27.96 7.87
C GLN A 137 -10.29 28.10 9.16
N THR A 138 -9.60 28.42 10.26
CA THR A 138 -10.25 28.99 11.43
C THR A 138 -9.84 30.46 11.53
N THR A 139 -10.73 31.30 11.02
CA THR A 139 -11.05 32.67 11.40
C THR A 139 -9.94 33.51 12.05
N THR A 140 -9.51 34.51 11.28
CA THR A 140 -8.85 35.77 11.69
C THR A 140 -9.34 36.33 13.02
N VAL A 141 -8.42 36.54 13.97
CA VAL A 141 -8.46 37.72 14.85
C VAL A 141 -7.06 38.34 14.88
N GLU A 142 -6.98 39.51 14.28
CA GLU A 142 -5.88 40.48 14.28
C GLU A 142 -5.66 41.06 15.68
N VAL A 143 -4.45 40.94 16.26
CA VAL A 143 -3.83 41.94 17.17
C VAL A 143 -2.28 41.83 17.15
N THR A 144 -1.65 42.83 16.54
CA THR A 144 -0.46 43.61 16.94
C THR A 144 0.83 42.94 17.48
N ALA A 145 1.85 42.91 16.61
CA ALA A 145 3.30 43.20 16.77
C ALA A 145 4.06 43.02 18.10
N VAL A 146 5.21 42.31 18.05
CA VAL A 146 6.62 42.79 18.25
C VAL A 146 7.55 41.65 18.73
N ALA A 147 8.56 41.26 17.92
CA ALA A 147 9.98 41.00 18.25
C ALA A 147 10.69 40.21 17.12
N PRO A 148 11.95 40.53 16.75
CA PRO A 148 12.69 39.82 15.69
C PRO A 148 13.18 38.43 16.15
N PRO A 149 13.37 37.46 15.21
CA PRO A 149 13.62 36.07 15.55
C PRO A 149 15.05 35.83 16.07
N SER A 150 15.15 35.02 17.13
CA SER A 150 16.37 34.32 17.53
C SER A 150 16.94 33.50 16.35
N PRO A 151 18.27 33.35 16.24
CA PRO A 151 18.89 32.61 15.14
C PRO A 151 18.46 31.13 15.10
N PRO A 152 18.44 30.49 13.91
CA PRO A 152 18.04 29.09 13.77
C PRO A 152 18.97 28.18 14.57
N LYS A 153 18.38 27.20 15.28
CA LYS A 153 19.11 26.11 15.93
C LYS A 153 19.95 25.42 14.86
N ARG A 154 21.24 25.20 15.14
CA ARG A 154 22.11 24.37 14.28
C ARG A 154 21.46 22.99 14.15
N HIS A 155 21.18 22.57 12.92
CA HIS A 155 20.85 21.18 12.64
C HIS A 155 22.07 20.34 13.05
N ASN A 156 21.85 19.31 13.87
CA ASN A 156 22.94 18.49 14.36
C ASN A 156 23.21 17.40 13.32
N ASP A 157 24.21 17.62 12.46
CA ASP A 157 24.62 16.69 11.39
C ASP A 157 25.47 15.50 11.92
N SER A 158 25.58 15.38 13.25
CA SER A 158 26.28 14.26 13.89
C SER A 158 25.55 12.94 13.63
N PRO A 159 26.27 11.81 13.45
CA PRO A 159 25.65 10.50 13.30
C PRO A 159 24.72 10.16 14.48
N VAL A 160 23.53 9.65 14.15
CA VAL A 160 22.55 9.13 15.11
C VAL A 160 22.61 7.60 15.10
N ASP A 161 22.35 6.95 16.23
CA ASP A 161 22.28 5.48 16.25
C ASP A 161 21.02 5.01 15.50
N LEU A 162 21.22 4.32 14.39
CA LEU A 162 20.18 3.78 13.52
C LEU A 162 20.31 2.25 13.35
N GLN A 163 21.09 1.57 14.20
CA GLN A 163 21.42 0.17 14.01
C GLN A 163 20.19 -0.73 13.82
N GLU A 164 19.19 -0.61 14.68
CA GLU A 164 17.93 -1.38 14.56
C GLU A 164 17.17 -1.10 13.26
N ASN A 165 17.26 0.13 12.74
CA ASN A 165 16.59 0.50 11.49
C ASN A 165 17.30 -0.14 10.31
N TYR A 166 18.64 -0.08 10.26
CA TYR A 166 19.41 -0.72 9.20
C TYR A 166 19.17 -2.23 9.19
N THR A 167 19.20 -2.89 10.35
CA THR A 167 18.88 -4.33 10.45
C THR A 167 17.49 -4.65 9.90
N ALA A 168 16.46 -3.88 10.27
CA ALA A 168 15.11 -4.10 9.75
C ALA A 168 15.02 -3.87 8.22
N ILE A 169 15.72 -2.86 7.70
CA ILE A 169 15.78 -2.60 6.25
C ILE A 169 16.46 -3.76 5.52
N GLU A 170 17.60 -4.24 6.02
CA GLU A 170 18.34 -5.36 5.45
C GLU A 170 17.48 -6.63 5.37
N GLU A 171 16.82 -7.01 6.47
CA GLU A 171 15.93 -8.19 6.50
C GLU A 171 14.81 -8.09 5.45
N LEU A 172 14.20 -6.90 5.30
CA LEU A 172 13.13 -6.68 4.32
C LEU A 172 13.64 -6.79 2.88
N LEU A 173 14.84 -6.28 2.61
CA LEU A 173 15.49 -6.37 1.30
C LEU A 173 15.89 -7.81 0.96
N GLU A 174 16.40 -8.57 1.93
CA GLU A 174 16.74 -9.98 1.75
C GLU A 174 15.51 -10.82 1.40
N LEU A 175 14.38 -10.54 2.05
CA LEU A 175 13.09 -11.18 1.78
C LEU A 175 12.44 -10.70 0.47
N GLY A 176 12.94 -9.61 -0.11
CA GLY A 176 12.34 -8.98 -1.29
C GLY A 176 11.02 -8.26 -1.00
N ASP A 177 10.74 -7.89 0.25
CA ASP A 177 9.59 -7.06 0.61
C ASP A 177 9.88 -5.59 0.28
N THR A 178 9.67 -5.23 -0.98
CA THR A 178 10.01 -3.90 -1.49
C THR A 178 9.21 -2.78 -0.83
N SER A 179 7.98 -3.08 -0.41
CA SER A 179 7.09 -2.10 0.22
C SER A 179 7.49 -1.90 1.68
N GLY A 180 7.81 -2.98 2.39
CA GLY A 180 8.36 -2.91 3.73
C GLY A 180 9.66 -2.13 3.78
N ALA A 181 10.62 -2.48 2.93
CA ALA A 181 11.94 -1.85 2.89
C ALA A 181 11.84 -0.34 2.66
N ARG A 182 11.01 0.11 1.70
CA ARG A 182 10.82 1.55 1.43
C ARG A 182 10.30 2.32 2.64
N ARG A 183 9.28 1.78 3.32
CA ARG A 183 8.75 2.41 4.55
C ARG A 183 9.81 2.48 5.65
N ALA A 184 10.58 1.42 5.84
CA ALA A 184 11.63 1.37 6.86
C ALA A 184 12.75 2.38 6.56
N ILE A 185 13.16 2.52 5.30
CA ILE A 185 14.14 3.51 4.86
C ILE A 185 13.63 4.93 5.12
N LYS A 186 12.38 5.24 4.76
CA LYS A 186 11.78 6.55 5.03
C LYS A 186 11.83 6.92 6.51
N LEU A 187 11.42 6.00 7.39
CA LEU A 187 11.47 6.20 8.84
C LEU A 187 12.89 6.38 9.38
N ALA A 188 13.89 5.72 8.78
CA ALA A 188 15.29 5.90 9.14
C ALA A 188 15.81 7.29 8.74
N ARG A 189 15.42 7.80 7.55
CA ARG A 189 15.80 9.13 7.07
C ARG A 189 15.25 10.25 7.94
N GLU A 190 14.06 10.09 8.51
CA GLU A 190 13.47 11.07 9.44
C GLU A 190 14.25 11.21 10.77
N ARG A 191 15.15 10.26 11.07
CA ARG A 191 15.91 10.21 12.33
C ARG A 191 17.33 10.74 12.22
N THR A 192 17.83 11.03 11.02
CA THR A 192 19.20 11.51 10.82
C THR A 192 19.27 12.67 9.83
N ASN A 193 20.17 13.61 10.09
CA ASN A 193 20.60 14.63 9.13
C ASN A 193 22.06 14.41 8.70
N ASN A 194 22.68 13.31 9.14
CA ASN A 194 24.07 13.01 8.80
C ASN A 194 24.17 12.62 7.31
N PRO A 195 25.02 13.28 6.52
CA PRO A 195 25.07 13.08 5.08
C PRO A 195 25.52 11.67 4.68
N ASP A 196 26.41 11.04 5.45
CA ASP A 196 26.91 9.70 5.14
C ASP A 196 25.81 8.65 5.37
N GLN A 197 25.08 8.76 6.49
CA GLN A 197 23.94 7.87 6.77
C GLN A 197 22.80 8.05 5.75
N LEU A 198 22.54 9.29 5.32
CA LEU A 198 21.55 9.56 4.28
C LEU A 198 21.97 8.98 2.93
N ALA A 199 23.24 9.07 2.56
CA ALA A 199 23.77 8.47 1.32
C ALA A 199 23.67 6.94 1.35
N GLU A 200 23.90 6.30 2.50
CA GLU A 200 23.73 4.87 2.68
C GLU A 200 22.25 4.44 2.54
N LEU A 201 21.34 5.18 3.20
CA LEU A 201 19.89 4.94 3.07
C LEU A 201 19.39 5.15 1.63
N GLU A 202 19.92 6.13 0.92
CA GLU A 202 19.64 6.37 -0.51
C GLU A 202 20.15 5.22 -1.39
N ALA A 203 21.34 4.66 -1.10
CA ALA A 203 21.84 3.49 -1.81
C ALA A 203 20.92 2.27 -1.62
N LEU A 204 20.45 2.01 -0.40
CA LEU A 204 19.49 0.95 -0.10
C LEU A 204 18.14 1.17 -0.80
N GLU A 205 17.69 2.42 -0.89
CA GLU A 205 16.46 2.80 -1.59
C GLU A 205 16.58 2.53 -3.10
N ASN A 206 17.70 2.89 -3.72
CA ASN A 206 17.97 2.64 -5.13
C ASN A 206 17.99 1.14 -5.46
N ASP A 207 18.64 0.33 -4.62
CA ASP A 207 18.67 -1.13 -4.74
C ASP A 207 17.26 -1.73 -4.62
N ASN A 208 16.46 -1.24 -3.68
CA ASN A 208 15.06 -1.63 -3.50
C ASN A 208 14.20 -1.31 -4.72
N GLU A 209 14.33 -0.10 -5.27
CA GLU A 209 13.57 0.35 -6.43
C GLU A 209 13.89 -0.47 -7.68
N ALA A 210 15.16 -0.77 -7.90
CA ALA A 210 15.62 -1.65 -8.96
C ALA A 210 14.95 -3.04 -8.86
N PHE A 211 14.93 -3.64 -7.67
CA PHE A 211 14.27 -4.92 -7.45
C PHE A 211 12.74 -4.83 -7.61
N ALA A 212 12.13 -3.71 -7.22
CA ALA A 212 10.70 -3.46 -7.41
C ALA A 212 10.31 -3.37 -8.90
N GLN A 213 11.13 -2.74 -9.73
CA GLN A 213 10.95 -2.69 -11.18
C GLN A 213 11.00 -4.10 -11.81
N LEU A 214 11.98 -4.92 -11.41
CA LEU A 214 12.04 -6.32 -11.82
C LEU A 214 10.79 -7.09 -11.42
N SER A 215 10.34 -6.91 -10.18
CA SER A 215 9.12 -7.54 -9.68
C SER A 215 7.87 -7.12 -10.46
N LYS A 216 7.80 -5.86 -10.88
CA LYS A 216 6.73 -5.30 -11.72
C LYS A 216 6.67 -5.98 -13.10
N LEU A 217 7.79 -6.09 -13.82
CA LEU A 217 7.84 -6.72 -15.14
C LEU A 217 7.30 -8.16 -15.12
N ILE A 218 7.65 -8.91 -14.07
CA ILE A 218 7.22 -10.31 -13.94
C ILE A 218 5.72 -10.41 -13.60
N ARG A 219 5.19 -9.49 -12.76
CA ARG A 219 3.73 -9.42 -12.53
C ARG A 219 2.98 -9.12 -13.83
N GLN A 220 3.56 -8.28 -14.69
CA GLN A 220 3.04 -7.94 -16.01
C GLN A 220 3.26 -9.05 -17.06
N ARG A 221 3.88 -10.17 -16.67
CA ARG A 221 4.25 -11.30 -17.55
C ARG A 221 5.23 -10.93 -18.66
N ASP A 222 5.93 -9.80 -18.55
CA ASP A 222 7.04 -9.46 -19.44
C ASP A 222 8.31 -10.21 -19.01
N ILE A 223 8.37 -11.50 -19.37
CA ILE A 223 9.48 -12.38 -19.00
C ILE A 223 10.78 -11.98 -19.71
N ALA A 224 10.69 -11.47 -20.94
CA ALA A 224 11.87 -11.05 -21.70
C ALA A 224 12.50 -9.80 -21.08
N GLY A 225 11.69 -8.76 -20.82
CA GLY A 225 12.14 -7.55 -20.14
C GLY A 225 12.66 -7.84 -18.73
N ALA A 226 11.97 -8.72 -17.99
CA ALA A 226 12.41 -9.12 -16.65
C ALA A 226 13.80 -9.79 -16.65
N ARG A 227 14.09 -10.67 -17.62
CA ARG A 227 15.41 -11.32 -17.75
C ARG A 227 16.49 -10.30 -18.06
N GLN A 228 16.24 -9.41 -19.03
CA GLN A 228 17.19 -8.36 -19.39
C GLN A 228 17.51 -7.45 -18.19
N LEU A 229 16.48 -7.02 -17.45
CA LEU A 229 16.67 -6.19 -16.27
C LEU A 229 17.43 -6.95 -15.18
N LEU A 230 17.06 -8.20 -14.90
CA LEU A 230 17.75 -9.02 -13.91
C LEU A 230 19.23 -9.21 -14.23
N ASP A 231 19.58 -9.48 -15.50
CA ASP A 231 20.98 -9.64 -15.91
C ASP A 231 21.77 -8.36 -15.68
N GLN A 232 21.17 -7.20 -15.99
CA GLN A 232 21.77 -5.89 -15.71
C GLN A 232 21.96 -5.67 -14.21
N LEU A 233 20.94 -5.94 -13.39
CA LEU A 233 20.99 -5.75 -11.94
C LEU A 233 22.02 -6.65 -11.27
N MET A 234 22.17 -7.89 -11.74
CA MET A 234 23.15 -8.82 -11.17
C MET A 234 24.61 -8.49 -11.52
N ILE A 235 24.83 -7.57 -12.48
CA ILE A 235 26.14 -7.00 -12.78
C ILE A 235 26.39 -5.75 -11.94
N SER A 236 25.38 -4.89 -11.77
CA SER A 236 25.53 -3.60 -11.10
C SER A 236 25.42 -3.67 -9.58
N VAL A 237 24.56 -4.55 -9.04
CA VAL A 237 24.35 -4.71 -7.59
C VAL A 237 25.42 -5.64 -7.03
N SER A 238 26.10 -5.21 -5.98
CA SER A 238 27.17 -6.01 -5.35
C SER A 238 26.62 -7.27 -4.68
N GLU A 239 27.45 -8.32 -4.60
CA GLU A 239 27.05 -9.57 -3.91
C GLU A 239 26.80 -9.39 -2.40
N ASN A 240 27.34 -8.31 -1.82
CA ASN A 240 27.15 -7.96 -0.41
C ASN A 240 25.93 -7.05 -0.20
N SER A 241 25.21 -6.66 -1.25
CA SER A 241 23.99 -5.87 -1.10
C SER A 241 22.89 -6.72 -0.45
N PRO A 242 22.12 -6.16 0.52
CA PRO A 242 21.00 -6.86 1.14
C PRO A 242 19.91 -7.31 0.15
N VAL A 243 19.77 -6.67 -1.01
CA VAL A 243 18.77 -7.06 -2.03
C VAL A 243 19.24 -8.25 -2.89
N TYR A 244 20.53 -8.58 -2.86
CA TYR A 244 21.14 -9.56 -3.75
C TYR A 244 20.57 -11.00 -3.58
N PRO A 245 20.25 -11.49 -2.36
CA PRO A 245 19.55 -12.77 -2.19
C PRO A 245 18.20 -12.83 -2.90
N ALA A 246 17.44 -11.73 -2.88
CA ALA A 246 16.15 -11.64 -3.56
C ALA A 246 16.31 -11.68 -5.09
N LEU A 247 17.34 -11.00 -5.63
CA LEU A 247 17.69 -11.08 -7.06
C LEU A 247 18.05 -12.51 -7.49
N LYS A 248 18.85 -13.23 -6.70
CA LYS A 248 19.17 -14.65 -6.95
C LYS A 248 17.92 -15.53 -6.99
N SER A 249 17.03 -15.35 -6.03
CA SER A 249 15.75 -16.08 -5.97
C SER A 249 14.90 -15.82 -7.22
N ARG A 250 14.90 -14.57 -7.72
CA ARG A 250 14.17 -14.21 -8.94
C ARG A 250 14.76 -14.82 -10.20
N ARG A 251 16.09 -14.93 -10.28
CA ARG A 251 16.78 -15.64 -11.36
C ARG A 251 16.32 -17.08 -11.47
N GLN A 252 16.36 -17.81 -10.37
CA GLN A 252 15.95 -19.21 -10.33
C GLN A 252 14.50 -19.39 -10.80
N LEU A 253 13.60 -18.49 -10.39
CA LEU A 253 12.22 -18.52 -10.85
C LEU A 253 12.11 -18.28 -12.37
N LEU A 254 12.81 -17.29 -12.92
CA LEU A 254 12.78 -16.97 -14.35
C LEU A 254 13.37 -18.09 -15.23
N GLU A 255 14.36 -18.82 -14.71
CA GLU A 255 14.91 -20.02 -15.35
C GLU A 255 13.87 -21.14 -15.38
N GLN A 256 13.18 -21.40 -14.26
CA GLN A 256 12.11 -22.41 -14.17
C GLN A 256 10.94 -22.10 -15.13
N LEU A 257 10.55 -20.84 -15.26
CA LEU A 257 9.50 -20.41 -16.20
C LEU A 257 9.93 -20.55 -17.67
N GLY A 258 11.23 -20.62 -17.97
CA GLY A 258 11.75 -20.86 -19.32
C GLY A 258 11.77 -22.33 -19.71
N GLY A 259 12.10 -23.22 -18.76
CA GLY A 259 12.22 -24.67 -19.01
C GLY A 259 10.90 -25.37 -19.38
N THR A 260 9.75 -24.76 -19.10
CA THR A 260 8.44 -25.33 -19.46
C THR A 260 8.05 -25.10 -20.92
N ALA A 261 8.70 -24.17 -21.63
CA ALA A 261 8.37 -23.84 -23.03
C ALA A 261 9.10 -24.73 -24.05
N GLU A 262 10.23 -25.35 -23.69
CA GLU A 262 11.02 -26.18 -24.61
C GLU A 262 10.79 -27.70 -24.44
N GLY A 263 9.90 -28.12 -23.53
CA GLY A 263 9.63 -29.53 -23.21
C GLY A 263 8.48 -30.20 -23.98
N SER A 264 7.83 -29.52 -24.93
CA SER A 264 6.63 -30.03 -25.63
C SER A 264 6.85 -30.41 -27.10
N GLU A 265 8.06 -30.84 -27.48
CA GLU A 265 8.31 -31.50 -28.77
C GLU A 265 8.92 -32.89 -28.52
N GLY A 266 8.07 -33.86 -28.17
CA GLY A 266 8.53 -35.19 -27.79
C GLY A 266 7.47 -36.27 -27.72
N PHE A 267 6.36 -36.14 -28.45
CA PHE A 267 5.50 -37.31 -28.72
C PHE A 267 5.73 -37.76 -30.17
N GLN A 268 6.77 -38.57 -30.36
CA GLN A 268 6.97 -39.33 -31.59
C GLN A 268 5.80 -40.31 -31.75
N ALA A 269 5.08 -40.14 -32.86
CA ALA A 269 4.10 -41.10 -33.34
C ALA A 269 4.80 -42.42 -33.68
N ALA A 270 4.52 -43.46 -32.88
CA ALA A 270 4.79 -44.84 -33.28
C ALA A 270 3.66 -45.30 -34.20
N THR A 271 3.83 -45.14 -35.52
CA THR A 271 3.04 -45.88 -36.50
C THR A 271 3.62 -47.28 -36.65
N THR A 272 2.95 -48.27 -36.08
CA THR A 272 3.13 -49.68 -36.36
C THR A 272 2.74 -49.97 -37.81
N ASN A 273 3.70 -50.43 -38.63
CA ASN A 273 3.40 -51.07 -39.91
C ASN A 273 3.10 -52.55 -39.68
N GLY A 274 2.00 -53.01 -40.25
CA GLY A 274 1.72 -54.42 -40.56
C GLY A 274 1.97 -54.72 -42.03
#